data_AF-A0A1F6MBH6-F1
#
_entry.id   AF-A0A1F6MBH6-F1
#
_cell.length_a   1.000
_cell.length_b   1.000
_cell.length_c   1.000
_cell.angle_alpha   90.00
_cell.angle_beta   90.00
_cell.angle_gamma   90.00
#
_symmetry.space_group_name_H-M   'P 1'
#
loop_
_entity.id
_entity.type
_entity.pdbx_description
1 polymer ?
#
loop_
_entity_poly.entity_id
_entity_poly.type
_entity_poly.pdbx_seq_one_letter_code
_entity_poly.pdbx_strand_id
1 'polypeptide(L)'
;MTYPALDEIFELTLDGDAPENRPLEMVRADGYDEPEKWKHTGLTVTGQQTRRGKLVLVGYCDSFDEVKAKLAAQGTIPEGQWREAFKARYPTLDGKGSIGVADASWASPHGGASFPYVDSFGFSLFDSADGGFDERWRWLVLVGK
;
A
#
# COMPACT_ATOMS: atom_id res chain seq x y z
N MET A 1 -2.96 3.08 -19.90
CA MET A 1 -3.99 2.71 -18.91
C MET A 1 -4.63 3.97 -18.38
N THR A 2 -5.94 3.97 -18.12
CA THR A 2 -6.56 5.00 -17.29
C THR A 2 -6.40 4.60 -15.82
N TYR A 3 -6.14 5.57 -14.95
CA TYR A 3 -6.11 5.36 -13.50
C TYR A 3 -7.50 4.95 -13.00
N PRO A 4 -7.64 3.99 -12.04
CA PRO A 4 -8.94 3.50 -11.65
C PRO A 4 -9.73 4.58 -10.89
N ALA A 5 -11.03 4.67 -11.17
CA ALA A 5 -11.92 5.49 -10.37
C ALA A 5 -12.08 4.89 -8.96
N LEU A 6 -12.57 5.71 -8.02
CA LEU A 6 -12.98 5.21 -6.71
C LEU A 6 -14.06 4.14 -6.88
N ASP A 7 -13.97 3.09 -6.06
CA ASP A 7 -14.83 1.91 -6.08
C ASP A 7 -14.85 1.09 -7.38
N GLU A 8 -14.12 1.51 -8.42
CA GLU A 8 -13.91 0.70 -9.61
C GLU A 8 -13.09 -0.53 -9.26
N ILE A 9 -13.61 -1.71 -9.63
CA ILE A 9 -12.91 -2.97 -9.43
C ILE A 9 -11.93 -3.19 -10.58
N PHE A 10 -10.67 -3.44 -10.24
CA PHE A 10 -9.60 -3.76 -11.18
C PHE A 10 -8.82 -5.00 -10.73
N GLU A 11 -8.05 -5.57 -11.64
CA GLU A 11 -7.15 -6.69 -11.36
C GLU A 11 -5.72 -6.21 -11.23
N LEU A 12 -5.04 -6.72 -10.20
CA LEU A 12 -3.61 -6.59 -9.99
C LEU A 12 -2.97 -7.97 -10.07
N THR A 13 -1.83 -8.05 -10.75
CA THR A 13 -0.99 -9.25 -10.77
C THR A 13 0.35 -8.92 -10.14
N LEU A 14 0.72 -9.72 -9.15
CA LEU A 14 1.97 -9.60 -8.39
C LEU A 14 2.71 -10.94 -8.49
N ASP A 15 4.00 -10.89 -8.82
CA ASP A 15 4.91 -12.01 -8.58
C ASP A 15 5.67 -11.73 -7.29
N GLY A 16 5.24 -12.36 -6.20
CA GLY A 16 5.81 -12.14 -4.88
C GLY A 16 7.25 -12.64 -4.73
N ASP A 17 7.71 -13.55 -5.61
CA ASP A 17 9.06 -14.10 -5.55
C ASP A 17 10.08 -13.25 -6.33
N ALA A 18 9.58 -12.38 -7.23
CA ALA A 18 10.39 -11.43 -7.98
C ALA A 18 11.17 -10.52 -7.02
N PRO A 19 12.49 -10.31 -7.22
CA PRO A 19 13.34 -9.57 -6.30
C PRO A 19 12.77 -8.20 -5.91
N GLU A 20 12.28 -7.42 -6.87
CA GLU A 20 11.72 -6.09 -6.67
C GLU A 20 10.47 -6.05 -5.76
N ASN A 21 9.75 -7.17 -5.64
CA ASN A 21 8.54 -7.29 -4.84
C ASN A 21 8.83 -7.86 -3.44
N ARG A 22 10.10 -8.17 -3.11
CA ARG A 22 10.45 -8.67 -1.79
C ARG A 22 10.46 -7.53 -0.77
N PRO A 23 9.98 -7.75 0.47
CA PRO A 23 9.79 -6.65 1.42
C PRO A 23 11.00 -5.73 1.61
N LEU A 24 12.19 -6.27 1.88
CA LEU A 24 13.38 -5.42 2.09
C LEU A 24 13.92 -4.79 0.79
N GLU A 25 13.65 -5.38 -0.37
CA GLU A 25 14.04 -4.79 -1.66
C GLU A 25 13.15 -3.60 -2.01
N MET A 26 11.87 -3.62 -1.62
CA MET A 26 10.98 -2.45 -1.73
C MET A 26 11.56 -1.24 -1.00
N VAL A 27 12.03 -1.44 0.23
CA VAL A 27 12.67 -0.38 1.05
C VAL A 27 13.96 0.12 0.39
N ARG A 28 14.79 -0.78 -0.16
CA ARG A 28 16.01 -0.40 -0.89
C ARG A 28 15.68 0.39 -2.15
N ALA A 29 14.70 -0.05 -2.92
CA ALA A 29 14.29 0.59 -4.17
C ALA A 29 13.71 1.99 -3.94
N ASP A 30 13.05 2.20 -2.80
CA ASP A 30 12.52 3.50 -2.39
C ASP A 30 13.61 4.46 -1.87
N GLY A 31 14.86 4.01 -1.73
CA GLY A 31 16.02 4.85 -1.45
C GLY A 31 16.24 5.20 0.02
N TYR A 32 15.72 4.42 0.97
CA TYR A 32 16.01 4.60 2.39
C TYR A 32 17.46 4.24 2.72
N ASP A 33 18.12 5.01 3.58
CA ASP A 33 19.56 4.91 3.88
C ASP A 33 19.96 3.62 4.64
N GLU A 34 19.06 3.07 5.46
CA GLU A 34 19.33 1.90 6.33
C GLU A 34 18.28 0.79 6.12
N PRO A 35 18.13 0.28 4.89
CA PRO A 35 17.05 -0.64 4.52
C PRO A 35 17.10 -1.96 5.30
N GLU A 36 18.29 -2.40 5.73
CA GLU A 36 18.49 -3.59 6.56
C GLU A 36 18.01 -3.42 8.01
N LYS A 37 17.79 -2.19 8.48
CA LYS A 37 17.26 -1.93 9.82
C LYS A 37 15.74 -1.86 9.86
N TRP A 38 15.09 -1.77 8.71
CA TRP A 38 13.65 -1.93 8.60
C TRP A 38 13.24 -3.35 8.97
N LYS A 39 12.05 -3.48 9.57
CA LYS A 39 11.49 -4.78 9.94
C LYS A 39 10.16 -4.95 9.24
N HIS A 40 9.96 -6.13 8.65
CA HIS A 40 8.68 -6.58 8.14
C HIS A 40 8.28 -7.84 8.91
N THR A 41 7.09 -7.82 9.51
CA THR A 41 6.56 -8.91 10.36
C THR A 41 5.27 -9.52 9.81
N GLY A 42 4.80 -9.03 8.67
CA GLY A 42 3.54 -9.42 8.05
C GLY A 42 3.66 -10.66 7.19
N LEU A 43 2.54 -11.00 6.57
CA LEU A 43 2.54 -12.03 5.53
C LEU A 43 3.31 -11.55 4.31
N THR A 44 4.08 -12.45 3.72
CA THR A 44 4.75 -12.21 2.45
C THR A 44 3.97 -12.90 1.35
N VAL A 45 3.62 -12.15 0.31
CA VAL A 45 3.05 -12.72 -0.92
C VAL A 45 4.14 -13.56 -1.58
N THR A 46 3.81 -14.80 -1.90
CA THR A 46 4.70 -15.75 -2.59
C THR A 46 4.11 -16.15 -3.93
N GLY A 47 4.99 -16.42 -4.90
CA GLY A 47 4.63 -16.79 -6.27
C GLY A 47 3.77 -15.75 -7.00
N GLN A 48 3.30 -16.13 -8.20
CA GLN A 48 2.43 -15.27 -9.00
C GLN A 48 0.98 -15.36 -8.53
N GLN A 49 0.39 -14.21 -8.19
CA GLN A 49 -1.00 -14.09 -7.78
C GLN A 49 -1.69 -12.96 -8.54
N THR A 50 -2.94 -13.19 -8.93
CA THR A 50 -3.83 -12.15 -9.44
C THR A 50 -4.99 -11.99 -8.47
N ARG A 51 -5.20 -10.75 -8.01
CA ARG A 51 -6.30 -10.41 -7.08
C ARG A 51 -7.08 -9.21 -7.60
N ARG A 52 -8.36 -9.15 -7.24
CA ARG A 52 -9.24 -8.02 -7.54
C ARG A 52 -9.15 -7.01 -6.40
N GLY A 53 -8.98 -5.74 -6.75
CA GLY A 53 -8.94 -4.65 -5.79
C GLY A 53 -9.79 -3.46 -6.24
N LYS A 54 -9.98 -2.53 -5.32
CA LYS A 54 -10.56 -1.21 -5.58
C LYS A 54 -9.85 -0.16 -4.73
N LEU A 55 -9.95 1.10 -5.13
CA LEU A 55 -9.54 2.24 -4.30
C LEU A 55 -10.75 2.80 -3.57
N VAL A 56 -10.63 3.08 -2.28
CA VAL A 56 -11.70 3.66 -1.46
C VAL A 56 -11.23 4.90 -0.70
N LEU A 57 -12.18 5.81 -0.44
CA LEU A 57 -12.02 6.89 0.54
C LEU A 57 -12.72 6.50 1.84
N VAL A 58 -12.07 6.75 2.98
CA VAL A 58 -12.65 6.53 4.32
C VAL A 58 -12.81 7.84 5.11
N GLY A 59 -12.57 8.98 4.45
CA GLY A 59 -12.56 10.31 5.06
C GLY A 59 -11.40 10.48 6.05
N TYR A 60 -11.47 11.58 6.81
CA TYR A 60 -10.53 11.85 7.89
C TYR A 60 -10.50 10.72 8.92
N CYS A 61 -9.31 10.35 9.37
CA CYS A 61 -9.09 9.39 10.46
C CYS A 61 -8.04 9.93 11.42
N ASP A 62 -8.31 9.89 12.71
CA ASP A 62 -7.38 10.34 13.76
C ASP A 62 -6.23 9.35 14.01
N SER A 63 -6.39 8.10 13.54
CA SER A 63 -5.41 7.04 13.74
C SER A 63 -5.44 5.99 12.62
N PHE A 64 -4.35 5.22 12.51
CA PHE A 64 -4.27 4.13 11.55
C PHE A 64 -5.21 2.96 11.91
N ASP A 65 -5.50 2.75 13.19
CA ASP A 65 -6.50 1.77 13.62
C ASP A 65 -7.92 2.14 13.13
N GLU A 66 -8.26 3.43 13.13
CA GLU A 66 -9.50 3.91 12.55
C GLU A 66 -9.55 3.68 11.04
N VAL A 67 -8.45 3.93 10.33
CA VAL A 67 -8.34 3.59 8.90
C VAL A 67 -8.64 2.11 8.68
N LYS A 68 -7.94 1.21 9.38
CA LYS A 68 -8.14 -0.25 9.25
C LYS A 68 -9.58 -0.66 9.55
N ALA A 69 -10.18 -0.10 10.60
CA ALA A 69 -11.57 -0.38 10.99
C ALA A 69 -12.56 0.03 9.89
N LYS A 70 -12.38 1.21 9.28
CA LYS A 70 -13.23 1.66 8.15
C LYS A 70 -13.01 0.82 6.89
N LEU A 71 -11.77 0.40 6.61
CA LEU A 71 -11.45 -0.45 5.46
C LEU A 71 -11.99 -1.87 5.59
N ALA A 72 -12.14 -2.40 6.81
CA ALA A 72 -12.70 -3.74 7.03
C ALA A 72 -14.13 -3.89 6.49
N ALA A 73 -14.90 -2.81 6.41
CA ALA A 73 -16.22 -2.80 5.79
C ALA A 73 -16.18 -2.76 4.24
N GLN A 74 -15.02 -2.46 3.65
CA GLN A 74 -14.83 -2.24 2.21
C GLN A 74 -14.17 -3.43 1.52
N GLY A 75 -13.40 -4.23 2.26
CA GLY A 75 -12.67 -5.36 1.72
C GLY A 75 -11.59 -5.87 2.68
N THR A 76 -10.68 -6.67 2.14
CA THR A 76 -9.51 -7.16 2.86
C THR A 76 -8.34 -6.22 2.63
N ILE A 77 -7.63 -5.85 3.69
CA ILE A 77 -6.38 -5.09 3.58
C ILE A 77 -5.31 -6.00 2.96
N PRO A 78 -4.73 -5.63 1.80
CA PRO A 78 -3.67 -6.42 1.18
C PRO A 78 -2.36 -6.32 1.97
N GLU A 79 -1.47 -7.28 1.72
CA GLU A 79 -0.06 -7.17 2.09
C GLU A 79 0.61 -5.98 1.37
N GLY A 80 1.59 -5.34 2.01
CA GLY A 80 2.24 -4.13 1.50
C GLY A 80 2.83 -4.26 0.08
N GLN A 81 3.24 -5.47 -0.30
CA GLN A 81 3.78 -5.79 -1.64
C GLN A 81 2.81 -5.47 -2.79
N TRP A 82 1.49 -5.43 -2.53
CA TRP A 82 0.50 -5.06 -3.56
C TRP A 82 0.65 -3.62 -4.04
N ARG A 83 1.37 -2.76 -3.31
CA ARG A 83 1.80 -1.43 -3.78
C ARG A 83 2.57 -1.54 -5.11
N GLU A 84 3.48 -2.51 -5.23
CA GLU A 84 4.32 -2.65 -6.44
C GLU A 84 3.48 -3.05 -7.65
N ALA A 85 2.56 -4.00 -7.48
CA ALA A 85 1.62 -4.38 -8.54
C ALA A 85 0.73 -3.21 -8.96
N PHE A 86 0.24 -2.41 -8.00
CA PHE A 86 -0.56 -1.23 -8.29
C PHE A 86 0.24 -0.18 -9.09
N LYS A 87 1.46 0.14 -8.63
CA LYS A 87 2.36 1.10 -9.30
C LYS A 87 2.75 0.65 -10.71
N ALA A 88 3.12 -0.62 -10.88
CA ALA A 88 3.46 -1.19 -12.18
C ALA A 88 2.27 -1.15 -13.16
N ARG A 89 1.06 -1.38 -12.64
CA ARG A 89 -0.19 -1.35 -13.42
C ARG A 89 -0.60 0.06 -13.83
N TYR A 90 -0.37 1.04 -12.97
CA TYR A 90 -0.82 2.43 -13.13
C TYR A 90 0.34 3.42 -13.03
N PRO A 91 1.27 3.43 -14.00
CA PRO A 91 2.46 4.30 -13.97
C PRO A 91 2.13 5.79 -14.20
N THR A 92 0.94 6.11 -14.69
CA THR A 92 0.46 7.49 -14.87
C THR A 92 -0.64 7.77 -13.86
N LEU A 93 -0.35 8.62 -12.90
CA LEU A 93 -1.25 8.95 -11.79
C LEU A 93 -2.29 9.99 -12.21
N ASP A 94 -3.34 10.09 -11.40
CA ASP A 94 -4.37 11.12 -11.54
C ASP A 94 -4.15 12.37 -10.67
N GLY A 95 -3.12 12.37 -9.81
CA GLY A 95 -2.77 13.49 -8.93
C GLY A 95 -3.78 13.78 -7.82
N LYS A 96 -4.74 12.88 -7.54
CA LYS A 96 -5.84 13.13 -6.58
C LYS A 96 -5.55 12.74 -5.12
N GLY A 97 -4.27 12.63 -4.75
CA GLY A 97 -3.82 12.26 -3.40
C GLY A 97 -3.05 10.95 -3.37
N SER A 98 -2.55 10.58 -2.18
CA SER A 98 -1.77 9.36 -1.98
C SER A 98 -2.62 8.09 -2.05
N ILE A 99 -2.00 6.99 -2.46
CA ILE A 99 -2.56 5.64 -2.40
C ILE A 99 -1.88 4.85 -1.29
N GLY A 100 -2.57 4.62 -0.18
CA GLY A 100 -2.07 3.80 0.92
C GLY A 100 -2.42 2.32 0.75
N VAL A 101 -1.50 1.44 1.14
CA VAL A 101 -1.80 0.04 1.49
C VAL A 101 -1.76 -0.05 3.00
N ALA A 102 -2.90 -0.30 3.65
CA ALA A 102 -3.03 -0.21 5.11
C ALA A 102 -2.38 -1.38 5.89
N ASP A 103 -1.26 -1.88 5.39
CA ASP A 103 -0.45 -2.92 6.00
C ASP A 103 0.49 -2.33 7.06
N ALA A 104 0.13 -2.50 8.34
CA ALA A 104 0.88 -2.01 9.50
C ALA A 104 2.06 -2.91 9.89
N SER A 105 2.43 -3.89 9.06
CA SER A 105 3.42 -4.91 9.42
C SER A 105 4.89 -4.45 9.31
N TRP A 106 5.09 -3.18 8.96
CA TRP A 106 6.39 -2.55 8.77
C TRP A 106 6.77 -1.69 9.96
N ALA A 107 8.04 -1.73 10.34
CA ALA A 107 8.62 -0.81 11.31
C ALA A 107 9.89 -0.18 10.74
N SER A 108 9.95 1.14 10.84
CA SER A 108 11.14 1.93 10.50
C SER A 108 12.32 1.60 11.42
N PRO A 109 13.56 2.03 11.08
CA PRO A 109 14.74 1.81 11.92
C PRO A 109 14.62 2.37 13.35
N HIS A 110 13.74 3.35 13.56
CA HIS A 110 13.45 3.94 14.86
C HIS A 110 12.36 3.20 15.64
N GLY A 111 11.79 2.12 15.09
CA GLY A 111 10.78 1.27 15.72
C GLY A 111 9.33 1.76 15.57
N GLY A 112 9.12 2.95 14.97
CA GLY A 112 7.78 3.44 14.65
C GLY A 112 7.12 2.60 13.57
N ALA A 113 5.82 2.33 13.72
CA ALA A 113 5.04 1.59 12.75
C ALA A 113 4.91 2.40 11.45
N SER A 114 4.97 1.70 10.32
CA SER A 114 4.92 2.31 9.01
C SER A 114 4.05 1.48 8.07
N PHE A 115 3.63 2.10 6.96
CA PHE A 115 2.89 1.42 5.92
C PHE A 115 3.32 1.91 4.53
N PRO A 116 3.29 1.05 3.51
CA PRO A 116 3.69 1.43 2.16
C PRO A 116 2.58 2.24 1.45
N TYR A 117 2.99 3.25 0.69
CA TYR A 117 2.10 4.06 -0.12
C TYR A 117 2.75 4.53 -1.43
N VAL A 118 1.92 5.01 -2.35
CA VAL A 118 2.34 5.79 -3.52
C VAL A 118 1.88 7.23 -3.33
N ASP A 119 2.78 8.20 -3.39
CA ASP A 119 2.43 9.61 -3.24
C ASP A 119 1.74 10.18 -4.49
N SER A 120 1.31 11.45 -4.43
CA SER A 120 0.65 12.11 -5.56
C SER A 120 1.56 12.36 -6.77
N PHE A 121 2.88 12.17 -6.63
CA PHE A 121 3.89 12.34 -7.69
C PHE A 121 4.35 11.00 -8.29
N GLY A 122 4.03 9.88 -7.65
CA GLY A 122 4.25 8.52 -8.15
C GLY A 122 5.40 7.81 -7.48
N PHE A 123 5.98 8.44 -6.45
CA PHE A 123 7.00 7.82 -5.65
C PHE A 123 6.37 6.78 -4.74
N SER A 124 6.98 5.61 -4.71
CA SER A 124 6.71 4.61 -3.69
C SER A 124 7.52 4.95 -2.45
N LEU A 125 6.85 4.99 -1.30
CA LEU A 125 7.41 5.41 -0.03
C LEU A 125 6.72 4.64 1.10
N PHE A 126 7.20 4.87 2.32
CA PHE A 126 6.59 4.45 3.57
C PHE A 126 6.27 5.68 4.41
N ASP A 127 5.06 5.73 4.96
CA ASP A 127 4.61 6.79 5.88
C ASP A 127 4.45 6.21 7.30
N SER A 128 4.46 7.09 8.30
CA SER A 128 4.23 6.74 9.70
C SER A 128 2.77 6.36 9.92
N ALA A 129 2.55 5.25 10.64
CA ALA A 129 1.22 4.85 11.10
C ALA A 129 0.79 5.56 12.41
N ASP A 130 1.66 6.42 12.98
CA ASP A 130 1.43 7.11 14.25
C ASP A 130 0.68 8.45 14.09
N GLY A 131 0.41 8.87 12.85
CA GLY A 131 -0.25 10.12 12.51
C GLY A 131 -1.75 10.01 12.20
N GLY A 132 -2.37 11.17 11.97
CA GLY A 132 -3.71 11.26 11.40
C GLY A 132 -3.69 11.26 9.86
N PHE A 133 -4.79 10.82 9.25
CA PHE A 133 -4.93 10.66 7.80
C PHE A 133 -6.02 11.59 7.28
N ASP A 134 -5.67 12.46 6.33
CA ASP A 134 -6.60 13.38 5.72
C ASP A 134 -7.60 12.70 4.75
N GLU A 135 -8.58 13.47 4.29
CA GLU A 135 -9.63 13.01 3.38
C GLU A 135 -9.16 12.68 1.96
N ARG A 136 -7.91 13.00 1.59
CA ARG A 136 -7.35 12.78 0.26
C ARG A 136 -6.69 11.42 0.13
N TRP A 137 -6.44 10.74 1.25
CA TRP A 137 -5.93 9.37 1.24
C TRP A 137 -6.92 8.41 0.61
N ARG A 138 -6.46 7.73 -0.44
CA ARG A 138 -7.16 6.64 -1.09
C ARG A 138 -6.49 5.33 -0.68
N TRP A 139 -7.28 4.33 -0.37
CA TRP A 139 -6.78 3.09 0.19
C TRP A 139 -7.05 1.92 -0.74
N LEU A 140 -6.01 1.13 -1.00
CA LEU A 140 -6.14 -0.12 -1.74
C LEU A 140 -6.76 -1.17 -0.82
N VAL A 141 -7.88 -1.74 -1.26
CA VAL A 141 -8.50 -2.91 -0.62
C VAL A 141 -8.70 -4.02 -1.64
N LEU A 142 -8.53 -5.26 -1.22
CA LEU A 142 -8.86 -6.43 -2.01
C LEU A 142 -10.33 -6.79 -1.81
N VAL A 143 -11.00 -7.16 -2.89
CA VAL A 143 -12.40 -7.60 -2.87
C VAL A 143 -12.47 -9.10 -3.12
N GLY A 144 -13.48 -9.74 -2.51
CA GLY A 144 -13.78 -11.15 -2.77
C GLY A 144 -14.08 -11.41 -4.25
N LYS A 145 -14.10 -12.69 -4.63
CA LYS A 145 -14.57 -13.10 -5.96
C LYS A 145 -16.01 -12.67 -6.18
#